data_AF-A0A1S3ZTW0-F1
#
_entry.id   AF-A0A1S3ZTW0-F1
#
_cell.length_a   1.000
_cell.length_b   1.000
_cell.length_c   1.000
_cell.angle_alpha   90.00
_cell.angle_beta   90.00
_cell.angle_gamma   90.00
#
_symmetry.space_group_name_H-M   'P 1'
#
loop_
_entity.id
_entity.type
_entity.pdbx_description
1 polymer ?
#
loop_
_entity_poly.entity_id
_entity_poly.type
_entity_poly.pdbx_seq_one_letter_code
_entity_poly.pdbx_strand_id
1 'polypeptide(L)'
;MRARNIFSSHFFSTALAAQLLTILFTSNSSFCHATALTSSAGKNDRREAIEIIIIGDVPPIAPAYPPSNGDDPDNWYSPPPEPLCPLPPPPPTPAESPCPPPMPPTPSPSPPPPPPPPPKVRPKHSPPPPSTPGYLTAELRKVIKVIQNFKKTITSDPFGVTKTWVGNDICRKYVGFTCYKNHVVAIDFNGFRFNGSQLSLSKFIEEIKTLVIIHLNSNNFTGSVPEISTKTLPKLFELDLSNNKLAGPFPKAVLGATNLTYLDVRFNQLTGPVDPQVFTLDLDVLFLNNNGFSGEIPETFGRTAALFITLANNRFTGEIPKSIGNACRNILEVLFLNNQLYGCLPYEIGLLKLATVFDASVNKLTGPIPHSFGCLRDMQLLNISYNQLYGPVPESLCKLSHLQKLTLKFNYFTQVGPECRKLIKEKILDISMNCVLDLENQRKPEECEAFFLQPRKCPDMESLSKVPCNIDEFSSRQSSGRAYRHHRARAHSTTYAAINKPHL
;
A
#
# COMPACT_ATOMS: atom_id res chain seq x y z
N MET A 1 20.34 0.01 12.82
CA MET A 1 20.26 0.85 14.04
C MET A 1 19.53 2.19 13.81
N ARG A 2 18.34 2.17 13.18
CA ARG A 2 17.42 3.32 13.10
C ARG A 2 15.94 2.95 13.34
N ALA A 3 15.70 1.80 13.98
CA ALA A 3 14.41 1.45 14.60
C ALA A 3 14.39 1.73 16.11
N ARG A 4 15.38 2.46 16.64
CA ARG A 4 15.49 2.77 18.08
C ARG A 4 15.78 4.24 18.44
N ASN A 5 15.93 5.15 17.46
CA ASN A 5 16.21 6.57 17.72
C ASN A 5 15.16 7.49 17.05
N ILE A 6 13.88 7.26 17.35
CA ILE A 6 12.73 8.10 16.94
C ILE A 6 12.38 9.15 18.02
N PHE A 7 13.14 9.25 19.11
CA PHE A 7 12.90 10.22 20.18
C PHE A 7 14.05 11.22 20.30
N SER A 8 14.08 12.29 19.48
CA SER A 8 14.68 13.55 19.96
C SER A 8 14.43 14.79 19.09
N SER A 9 14.21 14.69 17.77
CA SER A 9 14.00 15.87 16.91
C SER A 9 12.54 16.10 16.48
N HIS A 10 11.66 15.12 16.67
CA HIS A 10 10.22 15.23 16.43
C HIS A 10 9.47 16.11 17.45
N PHE A 11 10.04 16.38 18.63
CA PHE A 11 9.28 16.82 19.81
C PHE A 11 8.54 18.16 19.72
N PHE A 12 8.92 19.09 18.83
CA PHE A 12 8.27 20.42 18.81
C PHE A 12 7.13 20.56 17.80
N SER A 13 7.16 19.83 16.67
CA SER A 13 6.07 19.86 15.68
C SER A 13 5.05 18.73 15.94
N THR A 14 5.52 17.55 16.36
CA THR A 14 4.62 16.45 16.70
C THR A 14 3.88 16.67 18.01
N ALA A 15 4.38 17.49 18.95
CA ALA A 15 3.63 17.77 20.16
C ALA A 15 2.32 18.52 19.87
N LEU A 16 2.30 19.44 18.91
CA LEU A 16 1.07 20.14 18.52
C LEU A 16 0.15 19.25 17.68
N ALA A 17 0.69 18.48 16.73
CA ALA A 17 -0.08 17.53 15.93
C ALA A 17 -0.63 16.37 16.78
N ALA A 18 0.15 15.81 17.71
CA ALA A 18 -0.28 14.78 18.65
C ALA A 18 -1.28 15.33 19.69
N GLN A 19 -1.11 16.56 20.17
CA GLN A 19 -2.12 17.21 21.01
C GLN A 19 -3.43 17.42 20.25
N LEU A 20 -3.38 17.78 18.96
CA LEU A 20 -4.56 17.94 18.11
C LEU A 20 -5.20 16.59 17.73
N LEU A 21 -4.42 15.56 17.43
CA LEU A 21 -4.91 14.19 17.23
C LEU A 21 -5.60 13.65 18.50
N THR A 22 -5.02 13.90 19.68
CA THR A 22 -5.63 13.48 20.95
C THR A 22 -6.96 14.19 21.19
N ILE A 23 -7.07 15.47 20.83
CA ILE A 23 -8.32 16.24 20.92
C ILE A 23 -9.40 15.67 19.97
N LEU A 24 -9.04 15.33 18.73
CA LEU A 24 -9.96 14.71 17.76
C LEU A 24 -10.44 13.30 18.21
N PHE A 25 -9.58 12.50 18.85
CA PHE A 25 -9.97 11.20 19.41
C PHE A 25 -10.92 11.32 20.61
N THR A 26 -10.84 12.39 21.41
CA THR A 26 -11.72 12.58 22.59
C THR A 26 -13.12 13.09 22.29
N SER A 27 -13.37 13.63 21.09
CA SER A 27 -14.71 14.08 20.67
C SER A 27 -15.60 12.98 20.09
N ASN A 28 -15.10 11.76 19.94
CA ASN A 28 -15.84 10.62 19.35
C ASN A 28 -16.13 9.46 20.31
N SER A 29 -16.08 9.71 21.62
CA SER A 29 -16.40 8.68 22.63
C SER A 29 -17.70 9.01 23.35
N SER A 30 -18.85 8.68 22.76
CA SER A 30 -20.10 8.43 23.51
C SER A 30 -21.11 7.65 22.69
N PHE A 31 -21.64 6.60 23.30
CA PHE A 31 -22.71 5.69 22.88
C PHE A 31 -22.36 4.55 21.91
N CYS A 32 -22.04 3.38 22.48
CA CYS A 32 -22.92 2.21 22.35
C CYS A 32 -22.69 1.23 23.51
N HIS A 33 -23.73 1.06 24.32
CA HIS A 33 -23.85 0.03 25.34
C HIS A 33 -24.01 -1.34 24.66
N ALA A 34 -23.29 -2.33 25.17
CA ALA A 34 -23.50 -3.73 24.84
C ALA A 34 -24.82 -4.22 25.46
N THR A 35 -25.68 -4.80 24.63
CA THR A 35 -26.74 -5.73 25.08
C THR A 35 -26.71 -6.97 24.21
N ALA A 36 -26.34 -8.07 24.87
CA ALA A 36 -26.48 -9.43 24.35
C ALA A 36 -27.96 -9.82 24.34
N LEU A 37 -28.41 -10.46 23.25
CA LEU A 37 -29.61 -11.29 23.27
C LEU A 37 -29.36 -12.59 22.50
N THR A 38 -29.70 -13.66 23.19
CA THR A 38 -29.67 -15.08 22.88
C THR A 38 -30.91 -15.56 22.13
N SER A 39 -30.77 -16.51 21.20
CA SER A 39 -31.66 -17.68 20.96
C SER A 39 -31.12 -18.43 19.72
N SER A 40 -30.78 -19.72 19.70
CA SER A 40 -31.40 -20.98 20.11
C SER A 40 -32.49 -21.52 19.16
N ALA A 41 -32.20 -22.73 18.64
CA ALA A 41 -33.06 -23.73 18.01
C ALA A 41 -33.58 -23.45 16.58
N GLY A 42 -33.60 -24.40 15.64
CA GLY A 42 -33.23 -25.81 15.63
C GLY A 42 -33.74 -26.52 14.35
N LYS A 43 -33.19 -27.73 14.11
CA LYS A 43 -33.71 -28.88 13.34
C LYS A 43 -33.90 -28.82 11.81
N ASN A 44 -33.02 -29.59 11.15
CA ASN A 44 -33.25 -30.81 10.36
C ASN A 44 -34.39 -30.95 9.33
N ASP A 45 -33.94 -31.45 8.17
CA ASP A 45 -34.40 -32.63 7.41
C ASP A 45 -35.20 -32.46 6.09
N ARG A 46 -34.53 -32.96 5.04
CA ARG A 46 -34.96 -33.87 3.95
C ARG A 46 -36.14 -33.53 3.03
N ARG A 47 -35.88 -33.70 1.72
CA ARG A 47 -36.47 -34.71 0.79
C ARG A 47 -35.85 -34.54 -0.63
N GLU A 48 -35.28 -35.59 -1.24
CA GLU A 48 -35.88 -36.52 -2.25
C GLU A 48 -36.34 -35.80 -3.54
N ALA A 49 -36.15 -36.23 -4.79
CA ALA A 49 -35.53 -37.35 -5.52
C ALA A 49 -35.36 -36.84 -6.99
N ILE A 50 -34.69 -37.50 -7.94
CA ILE A 50 -35.32 -38.40 -8.94
C ILE A 50 -34.20 -38.95 -9.85
N GLU A 51 -34.21 -40.27 -10.04
CA GLU A 51 -33.48 -41.03 -11.07
C GLU A 51 -34.19 -40.94 -12.43
N ILE A 52 -33.43 -40.95 -13.52
CA ILE A 52 -33.84 -41.57 -14.79
C ILE A 52 -32.67 -42.42 -15.30
N ILE A 53 -32.93 -43.72 -15.40
CA ILE A 53 -32.10 -44.75 -16.01
C ILE A 53 -32.61 -44.98 -17.43
N ILE A 54 -31.73 -44.96 -18.44
CA ILE A 54 -31.90 -45.79 -19.64
C ILE A 54 -30.58 -46.52 -19.91
N ILE A 55 -30.70 -47.84 -19.92
CA ILE A 55 -29.68 -48.87 -20.16
C ILE A 55 -29.49 -49.04 -21.67
N GLY A 56 -28.25 -49.31 -22.08
CA GLY A 56 -27.92 -49.80 -23.41
C GLY A 56 -26.47 -50.30 -23.44
N ASP A 57 -26.24 -51.49 -22.89
CA ASP A 57 -25.00 -52.26 -23.05
C ASP A 57 -24.91 -52.88 -24.46
N VAL A 58 -23.68 -52.98 -25.01
CA VAL A 58 -23.00 -54.24 -25.43
C VAL A 58 -21.62 -53.89 -26.08
N PRO A 59 -20.55 -54.70 -25.88
CA PRO A 59 -19.13 -54.38 -26.12
C PRO A 59 -18.53 -55.18 -27.32
N PRO A 60 -17.21 -55.51 -27.37
CA PRO A 60 -16.01 -54.70 -27.59
C PRO A 60 -15.27 -55.08 -28.89
N ILE A 61 -14.45 -54.19 -29.48
CA ILE A 61 -13.51 -54.57 -30.56
C ILE A 61 -12.17 -53.84 -30.39
N ALA A 62 -11.13 -54.59 -30.02
CA ALA A 62 -9.75 -54.32 -30.42
C ALA A 62 -9.53 -54.94 -31.82
N PRO A 63 -8.60 -54.44 -32.66
CA PRO A 63 -7.25 -55.03 -32.57
C PRO A 63 -6.08 -54.13 -33.06
N ALA A 64 -4.88 -54.70 -32.86
CA ALA A 64 -3.73 -54.70 -33.76
C ALA A 64 -2.67 -53.56 -33.67
N TYR A 65 -1.56 -53.93 -33.04
CA TYR A 65 -0.20 -53.56 -33.42
C TYR A 65 0.14 -53.92 -34.87
N PRO A 66 1.14 -53.25 -35.48
CA PRO A 66 2.07 -53.86 -36.42
C PRO A 66 3.48 -54.08 -35.80
N PRO A 67 4.33 -54.91 -36.45
CA PRO A 67 5.43 -55.61 -35.80
C PRO A 67 6.77 -54.84 -35.92
N SER A 68 7.64 -55.02 -34.93
CA SER A 68 9.09 -54.87 -35.10
C SER A 68 9.75 -56.19 -34.75
N ASN A 69 10.11 -56.96 -35.78
CA ASN A 69 11.24 -57.89 -35.74
C ASN A 69 12.47 -57.05 -35.33
N GLY A 70 13.25 -57.43 -34.32
CA GLY A 70 14.12 -58.59 -34.34
C GLY A 70 15.55 -58.06 -34.45
N ASP A 71 16.41 -58.53 -33.54
CA ASP A 71 17.88 -58.45 -33.54
C ASP A 71 18.50 -57.58 -32.43
N ASP A 72 18.60 -58.18 -31.23
CA ASP A 72 19.80 -58.13 -30.37
C ASP A 72 20.81 -59.13 -30.99
N PRO A 73 22.15 -59.01 -30.87
CA PRO A 73 22.86 -58.49 -29.69
C PRO A 73 24.10 -57.62 -30.01
N ASP A 74 24.45 -56.67 -29.14
CA ASP A 74 25.87 -56.48 -28.86
C ASP A 74 26.17 -55.92 -27.47
N ASN A 75 26.99 -56.70 -26.79
CA ASN A 75 27.38 -56.66 -25.40
C ASN A 75 28.65 -55.80 -25.28
N TRP A 76 28.54 -54.58 -24.75
CA TRP A 76 29.71 -53.79 -24.36
C TRP A 76 29.69 -53.53 -22.85
N TYR A 77 30.60 -54.24 -22.18
CA TYR A 77 31.01 -54.03 -20.80
C TYR A 77 31.29 -52.54 -20.53
N SER A 78 30.56 -51.96 -19.58
CA SER A 78 30.91 -50.65 -18.99
C SER A 78 31.96 -50.85 -17.89
N PRO A 79 33.10 -50.11 -17.89
CA PRO A 79 34.08 -50.17 -16.81
C PRO A 79 33.56 -49.46 -15.54
N PRO A 80 34.09 -49.80 -14.35
CA PRO A 80 33.62 -49.26 -13.07
C PRO A 80 33.97 -47.77 -12.91
N PRO A 81 33.19 -47.01 -12.12
CA PRO A 81 33.41 -45.58 -11.93
C PRO A 81 34.69 -45.30 -11.12
N GLU A 82 35.47 -44.32 -11.58
CA GLU A 82 36.63 -43.77 -10.86
C GLU A 82 36.22 -43.06 -9.55
N PRO A 83 37.09 -43.04 -8.53
CA PRO A 83 36.80 -42.43 -7.24
C PRO A 83 36.66 -40.89 -7.33
N LEU A 84 35.62 -40.37 -6.67
CA LEU A 84 35.30 -38.95 -6.55
C LEU A 84 36.46 -38.17 -5.89
N CYS A 85 36.99 -37.17 -6.60
CA CYS A 85 37.85 -36.15 -6.00
C CYS A 85 37.09 -35.35 -4.93
N PRO A 86 37.73 -34.98 -3.80
CA PRO A 86 37.12 -34.11 -2.81
C PRO A 86 36.85 -32.72 -3.40
N LEU A 87 35.63 -32.21 -3.20
CA LEU A 87 35.22 -30.87 -3.62
C LEU A 87 36.13 -29.80 -2.99
N PRO A 88 36.56 -28.77 -3.75
CA PRO A 88 37.27 -27.64 -3.19
C PRO A 88 36.38 -26.88 -2.20
N PRO A 89 36.96 -26.22 -1.18
CA PRO A 89 36.20 -25.45 -0.22
C PRO A 89 35.42 -24.33 -0.93
N PRO A 90 34.20 -23.99 -0.43
CA PRO A 90 33.37 -22.98 -1.06
C PRO A 90 34.10 -21.62 -1.08
N PRO A 91 33.95 -20.84 -2.15
CA PRO A 91 34.52 -19.50 -2.21
C PRO A 91 33.96 -18.64 -1.07
N PRO A 92 34.75 -17.67 -0.56
CA PRO A 92 34.29 -16.77 0.49
C PRO A 92 33.00 -16.06 0.05
N THR A 93 32.04 -16.00 0.98
CA THR A 93 30.75 -15.34 0.83
C THR A 93 30.88 -13.97 0.17
N PRO A 94 30.13 -13.66 -0.90
CA PRO A 94 30.02 -12.30 -1.40
C PRO A 94 29.49 -11.41 -0.27
N ALA A 95 30.16 -10.30 0.00
CA ALA A 95 29.69 -9.30 0.94
C ALA A 95 28.24 -8.88 0.55
N GLU A 96 27.36 -8.78 1.55
CA GLU A 96 25.99 -8.32 1.39
C GLU A 96 25.95 -7.11 0.45
N SER A 97 25.15 -7.14 -0.60
CA SER A 97 24.92 -5.95 -1.42
C SER A 97 24.22 -4.91 -0.54
N PRO A 98 24.90 -3.82 -0.12
CA PRO A 98 24.25 -2.80 0.69
C PRO A 98 23.21 -2.12 -0.20
N CYS A 99 22.06 -1.72 0.35
CA CYS A 99 21.19 -0.77 -0.38
C CYS A 99 22.08 0.39 -0.86
N PRO A 100 21.93 0.84 -2.12
CA PRO A 100 22.81 1.85 -2.68
C PRO A 100 22.93 3.05 -1.72
N PRO A 101 24.15 3.61 -1.59
CA PRO A 101 24.37 4.72 -0.69
C PRO A 101 23.48 5.91 -1.09
N PRO A 102 22.96 6.69 -0.14
CA PRO A 102 22.21 7.89 -0.46
C PRO A 102 23.05 8.84 -1.32
N MET A 103 22.42 9.52 -2.29
CA MET A 103 23.09 10.59 -3.04
C MET A 103 23.62 11.68 -2.09
N PRO A 104 24.73 12.35 -2.44
CA PRO A 104 25.30 13.39 -1.60
C PRO A 104 24.26 14.49 -1.32
N PRO A 105 24.20 15.02 -0.08
CA PRO A 105 23.37 16.17 0.21
C PRO A 105 23.79 17.36 -0.65
N THR A 106 22.82 18.17 -1.07
CA THR A 106 23.08 19.51 -1.59
C THR A 106 23.89 20.32 -0.56
N PRO A 107 24.84 21.17 -1.00
CA PRO A 107 25.73 21.89 -0.09
C PRO A 107 24.92 22.70 0.93
N SER A 108 25.25 22.51 2.20
CA SER A 108 24.60 23.19 3.33
C SER A 108 24.82 24.70 3.22
N PRO A 109 23.81 25.54 3.51
CA PRO A 109 24.01 26.97 3.63
C PRO A 109 24.97 27.30 4.79
N SER A 110 25.77 28.33 4.58
CA SER A 110 26.79 28.82 5.52
C SER A 110 26.24 29.06 6.93
N PRO A 111 27.04 28.85 7.99
CA PRO A 111 26.58 29.06 9.36
C PRO A 111 26.19 30.54 9.60
N PRO A 112 25.08 30.80 10.33
CA PRO A 112 24.70 32.16 10.69
C PRO A 112 25.71 32.78 11.68
N PRO A 113 25.89 34.12 11.66
CA PRO A 113 26.79 34.82 12.56
C PRO A 113 26.37 34.66 14.04
N PRO A 114 27.33 34.79 14.98
CA PRO A 114 27.09 34.59 16.40
C PRO A 114 26.06 35.58 16.96
N PRO A 115 25.24 35.15 17.96
CA PRO A 115 24.20 35.98 18.53
C PRO A 115 24.79 37.16 19.32
N PRO A 116 24.13 38.34 19.30
CA PRO A 116 24.54 39.49 20.10
C PRO A 116 24.38 39.22 21.62
N PRO A 117 25.12 39.95 22.48
CA PRO A 117 25.09 39.74 23.92
C PRO A 117 23.71 39.99 24.55
N PRO A 118 23.41 39.33 25.68
CA PRO A 118 22.09 39.37 26.30
C PRO A 118 21.71 40.79 26.75
N PRO A 119 20.45 41.22 26.57
CA PRO A 119 19.97 42.51 27.07
C PRO A 119 20.00 42.56 28.59
N LYS A 120 20.36 43.73 29.14
CA LYS A 120 20.27 44.04 30.57
C LYS A 120 18.84 43.80 31.09
N VAL A 121 18.76 43.18 32.27
CA VAL A 121 17.53 42.86 33.01
C VAL A 121 16.59 44.07 33.04
N ARG A 122 15.46 43.97 32.33
CA ARG A 122 14.37 44.94 32.35
C ARG A 122 13.51 44.68 33.61
N PRO A 123 13.05 45.71 34.35
CA PRO A 123 12.25 45.51 35.55
C PRO A 123 10.93 44.78 35.25
N LYS A 124 10.53 43.93 36.20
CA LYS A 124 9.31 43.11 36.19
C LYS A 124 8.13 43.92 35.67
N HIS A 125 7.65 43.56 34.47
CA HIS A 125 6.38 44.07 33.97
C HIS A 125 5.25 43.48 34.83
N SER A 126 4.30 44.33 35.15
CA SER A 126 3.04 44.03 35.81
C SER A 126 2.30 42.87 35.12
N PRO A 127 1.38 42.17 35.83
CA PRO A 127 0.58 41.10 35.24
C PRO A 127 -0.13 41.61 33.97
N PRO A 128 -0.26 40.79 32.91
CA PRO A 128 -1.06 41.18 31.76
C PRO A 128 -2.49 41.50 32.23
N PRO A 129 -3.11 42.57 31.71
CA PRO A 129 -4.49 42.87 32.07
C PRO A 129 -5.39 41.70 31.68
N PRO A 130 -6.48 41.45 32.42
CA PRO A 130 -7.43 40.40 32.09
C PRO A 130 -7.92 40.57 30.65
N SER A 131 -7.98 39.45 29.92
CA SER A 131 -8.47 39.38 28.55
C SER A 131 -9.81 40.10 28.42
N THR A 132 -9.81 41.21 27.68
CA THR A 132 -11.01 41.99 27.38
C THR A 132 -12.02 41.10 26.66
N PRO A 133 -13.27 40.98 27.14
CA PRO A 133 -14.32 40.33 26.38
C PRO A 133 -14.64 41.17 25.12
N GLY A 134 -14.64 40.54 23.94
CA GLY A 134 -15.58 40.95 22.89
C GLY A 134 -15.07 41.59 21.59
N TYR A 135 -13.77 41.66 21.29
CA TYR A 135 -13.33 42.08 19.94
C TYR A 135 -12.85 40.90 19.11
N LEU A 136 -13.65 40.52 18.10
CA LEU A 136 -13.22 39.58 17.07
C LEU A 136 -12.04 40.15 16.27
N THR A 137 -10.95 39.39 16.20
CA THR A 137 -9.82 39.69 15.34
C THR A 137 -10.29 39.81 13.88
N ALA A 138 -9.62 40.64 13.09
CA ALA A 138 -9.94 40.80 11.66
C ALA A 138 -9.80 39.47 10.90
N GLU A 139 -8.85 38.64 11.32
CA GLU A 139 -8.61 37.30 10.80
C GLU A 139 -9.80 36.35 11.06
N LEU A 140 -10.31 36.30 12.31
CA LEU A 140 -11.45 35.45 12.65
C LEU A 140 -12.72 35.88 11.91
N ARG A 141 -12.93 37.20 11.73
CA ARG A 141 -14.04 37.72 10.89
C ARG A 141 -13.94 37.25 9.44
N LYS A 142 -12.73 37.20 8.88
CA LYS A 142 -12.51 36.68 7.53
C LYS A 142 -12.86 35.19 7.45
N VAL A 143 -12.38 34.39 8.40
CA VAL A 143 -12.66 32.94 8.46
C VAL A 143 -14.16 32.67 8.61
N ILE A 144 -14.86 33.40 9.48
CA ILE A 144 -16.33 33.28 9.61
C ILE A 144 -17.00 33.57 8.26
N LYS A 145 -16.60 34.63 7.56
CA LYS A 145 -17.18 34.95 6.25
C LYS A 145 -16.93 33.84 5.22
N VAL A 146 -15.74 33.25 5.23
CA VAL A 146 -15.38 32.10 4.38
C VAL A 146 -16.26 30.89 4.70
N ILE A 147 -16.38 30.51 5.98
CA ILE A 147 -17.23 29.38 6.40
C ILE A 147 -18.70 29.63 6.05
N GLN A 148 -19.22 30.83 6.28
CA GLN A 148 -20.61 31.15 5.96
C GLN A 148 -20.88 31.19 4.45
N ASN A 149 -19.91 31.59 3.63
CA ASN A 149 -20.03 31.50 2.18
C ASN A 149 -20.01 30.03 1.71
N PHE A 150 -19.13 29.21 2.28
CA PHE A 150 -19.09 27.78 1.99
C PHE A 150 -20.38 27.07 2.45
N LYS A 151 -20.91 27.41 3.63
CA LYS A 151 -22.20 26.89 4.12
C LYS A 151 -23.33 27.06 3.12
N LYS A 152 -23.36 28.17 2.37
CA LYS A 152 -24.40 28.45 1.35
C LYS A 152 -24.34 27.51 0.14
N THR A 153 -23.20 26.87 -0.12
CA THR A 153 -23.05 25.93 -1.25
C THR A 153 -23.52 24.51 -0.88
N ILE A 154 -23.68 24.23 0.41
CA ILE A 154 -24.21 22.96 0.92
C ILE A 154 -25.74 23.00 0.79
N THR A 155 -26.29 22.19 -0.12
CA THR A 155 -27.74 22.07 -0.33
C THR A 155 -28.33 20.88 0.42
N SER A 156 -27.53 19.87 0.76
CA SER A 156 -27.93 18.76 1.61
C SER A 156 -26.90 18.53 2.71
N ASP A 157 -27.40 18.50 3.94
CA ASP A 157 -26.68 18.22 5.16
C ASP A 157 -27.54 17.26 6.00
N PRO A 158 -27.46 15.94 5.72
CA PRO A 158 -28.37 14.95 6.31
C PRO A 158 -28.33 14.90 7.84
N PHE A 159 -27.17 15.22 8.43
CA PHE A 159 -26.96 15.20 9.87
C PHE A 159 -27.18 16.58 10.53
N GLY A 160 -27.48 17.61 9.74
CA GLY A 160 -27.73 18.96 10.24
C GLY A 160 -26.54 19.60 10.93
N VAL A 161 -25.31 19.20 10.59
CA VAL A 161 -24.06 19.71 11.20
C VAL A 161 -23.95 21.23 11.04
N THR A 162 -24.31 21.74 9.87
CA THR A 162 -24.22 23.16 9.52
C THR A 162 -25.15 24.05 10.35
N LYS A 163 -26.14 23.48 11.04
CA LYS A 163 -26.98 24.20 12.02
C LYS A 163 -26.16 24.74 13.19
N THR A 164 -25.03 24.10 13.50
CA THR A 164 -24.11 24.54 14.54
C THR A 164 -23.23 25.71 14.11
N TRP A 165 -23.14 25.97 12.81
CA TRP A 165 -22.31 27.03 12.22
C TRP A 165 -23.05 28.37 12.23
N VAL A 166 -23.35 28.90 13.42
CA VAL A 166 -24.08 30.16 13.62
C VAL A 166 -23.40 31.03 14.66
N GLY A 167 -23.32 32.33 14.37
CA GLY A 167 -22.65 33.31 15.23
C GLY A 167 -21.13 33.32 15.07
N ASN A 168 -20.45 33.92 16.04
CA ASN A 168 -19.04 34.29 15.92
C ASN A 168 -18.06 33.34 16.62
N ASP A 169 -18.57 32.34 17.35
CA ASP A 169 -17.76 31.42 18.16
C ASP A 169 -17.56 30.09 17.43
N ILE A 170 -16.62 30.07 16.48
CA ILE A 170 -16.30 28.86 15.70
C ILE A 170 -15.81 27.75 16.66
N CYS A 171 -14.86 28.09 17.52
CA CYS A 171 -14.06 27.12 18.27
C CYS A 171 -14.84 26.33 19.32
N ARG A 172 -15.98 26.84 19.79
CA ARG A 172 -16.82 26.13 20.77
C ARG A 172 -18.12 25.59 20.20
N LYS A 173 -18.62 26.18 19.10
CA LYS A 173 -19.96 25.84 18.59
C LYS A 173 -19.93 25.08 17.28
N TYR A 174 -18.95 25.33 16.40
CA TYR A 174 -19.01 24.79 15.05
C TYR A 174 -18.49 23.35 15.05
N VAL A 175 -19.39 22.39 14.85
CA VAL A 175 -19.02 20.98 14.72
C VAL A 175 -18.18 20.79 13.45
N GLY A 176 -17.12 20.00 13.57
CA GLY A 176 -16.16 19.73 12.49
C GLY A 176 -15.00 20.72 12.39
N PHE A 177 -14.92 21.72 13.28
CA PHE A 177 -13.80 22.66 13.34
C PHE A 177 -13.05 22.54 14.66
N THR A 178 -11.73 22.41 14.59
CA THR A 178 -10.86 22.41 15.78
C THR A 178 -10.00 23.65 15.80
N CYS A 179 -9.89 24.28 16.97
CA CYS A 179 -9.08 25.47 17.15
C CYS A 179 -7.90 25.26 18.10
N TYR A 180 -6.81 25.98 17.85
CA TYR A 180 -5.71 26.14 18.77
C TYR A 180 -5.39 27.62 18.94
N LYS A 181 -5.31 28.09 20.19
CA LYS A 181 -5.11 29.52 20.52
C LYS A 181 -6.05 30.47 19.76
N ASN A 182 -7.32 30.07 19.58
CA ASN A 182 -8.35 30.82 18.87
C ASN A 182 -8.18 30.95 17.33
N HIS A 183 -7.31 30.15 16.73
CA HIS A 183 -7.20 29.97 15.27
C HIS A 183 -7.75 28.61 14.87
N VAL A 184 -8.45 28.53 13.74
CA VAL A 184 -8.93 27.26 13.18
C VAL A 184 -7.73 26.50 12.60
N VAL A 185 -7.42 25.33 13.16
CA VAL A 185 -6.25 24.54 12.77
C VAL A 185 -6.59 23.20 12.16
N ALA A 186 -7.81 22.70 12.36
CA ALA A 186 -8.27 21.51 11.67
C ALA A 186 -9.73 21.63 11.23
N ILE A 187 -10.02 20.98 10.11
CA ILE A 187 -11.37 20.65 9.68
C ILE A 187 -11.49 19.13 9.59
N ASP A 188 -12.53 18.60 10.22
CA ASP A 188 -12.90 17.20 10.16
C ASP A 188 -14.38 17.11 9.80
N PHE A 189 -14.64 16.86 8.52
CA PHE A 189 -15.97 16.67 7.96
C PHE A 189 -16.21 15.21 7.56
N ASN A 190 -15.46 14.28 8.14
CA ASN A 190 -15.57 12.87 7.80
C ASN A 190 -17.00 12.37 8.00
N GLY A 191 -17.57 11.76 6.96
CA GLY A 191 -18.89 11.14 7.01
C GLY A 191 -20.07 12.12 7.10
N PHE A 192 -19.87 13.43 6.97
CA PHE A 192 -20.96 14.41 7.05
C PHE A 192 -21.93 14.35 5.86
N ARG A 193 -21.54 13.70 4.76
CA ARG A 193 -22.36 13.52 3.54
C ARG A 193 -22.88 14.83 2.97
N PHE A 194 -22.09 15.90 3.06
CA PHE A 194 -22.45 17.17 2.44
C PHE A 194 -22.62 16.99 0.94
N ASN A 195 -23.68 17.61 0.41
CA ASN A 195 -23.99 17.61 -1.02
C ASN A 195 -24.36 19.02 -1.47
N GLY A 196 -24.10 19.31 -2.74
CA GLY A 196 -24.38 20.60 -3.37
C GLY A 196 -24.05 20.55 -4.85
N SER A 197 -24.78 21.32 -5.66
CA SER A 197 -24.53 21.40 -7.11
C SER A 197 -23.19 22.06 -7.45
N GLN A 198 -22.65 22.88 -6.54
CA GLN A 198 -21.36 23.57 -6.67
C GLN A 198 -20.52 23.45 -5.38
N LEU A 199 -20.52 22.26 -4.77
CA LEU A 199 -19.82 22.03 -3.51
C LEU A 199 -18.31 21.86 -3.72
N SER A 200 -17.64 22.98 -4.07
CA SER A 200 -16.20 23.05 -4.32
C SER A 200 -15.42 23.41 -3.06
N LEU A 201 -14.22 22.84 -2.95
CA LEU A 201 -13.28 23.12 -1.86
C LEU A 201 -12.40 24.35 -2.14
N SER A 202 -12.30 24.78 -3.41
CA SER A 202 -11.55 25.98 -3.81
C SER A 202 -12.14 27.22 -3.14
N LYS A 203 -11.30 28.20 -2.79
CA LYS A 203 -11.65 29.40 -2.01
C LYS A 203 -12.14 29.14 -0.57
N PHE A 204 -12.49 27.92 -0.21
CA PHE A 204 -12.79 27.56 1.18
C PHE A 204 -11.50 27.21 1.92
N ILE A 205 -10.79 26.18 1.45
CA ILE A 205 -9.57 25.68 2.09
C ILE A 205 -8.43 26.71 2.02
N GLU A 206 -8.23 27.32 0.85
CA GLU A 206 -7.10 28.23 0.56
C GLU A 206 -7.14 29.53 1.39
N GLU A 207 -8.32 29.92 1.89
CA GLU A 207 -8.50 31.15 2.66
C GLU A 207 -8.27 30.97 4.16
N ILE A 208 -8.20 29.72 4.65
CA ILE A 208 -7.96 29.39 6.07
C ILE A 208 -6.51 28.91 6.22
N LYS A 209 -5.57 29.86 6.15
CA LYS A 209 -4.11 29.60 6.10
C LYS A 209 -3.53 28.89 7.34
N THR A 210 -4.30 28.82 8.42
CA THR A 210 -3.90 28.23 9.69
C THR A 210 -4.14 26.73 9.77
N LEU A 211 -4.76 26.12 8.74
CA LEU A 211 -5.05 24.69 8.70
C LEU A 211 -3.77 23.85 8.69
N VAL A 212 -3.81 22.80 9.51
CA VAL A 212 -2.78 21.78 9.72
C VAL A 212 -3.33 20.41 9.33
N ILE A 213 -4.60 20.15 9.64
CA ILE A 213 -5.27 18.87 9.36
C ILE A 213 -6.55 19.16 8.58
N ILE A 214 -6.73 18.45 7.47
CA ILE A 214 -7.92 18.52 6.63
C ILE A 214 -8.40 17.09 6.40
N HIS A 215 -9.53 16.73 7.02
CA HIS A 215 -10.18 15.45 6.79
C HIS A 215 -11.59 15.66 6.25
N LEU A 216 -11.82 15.20 5.02
CA LEU A 216 -13.03 15.45 4.24
C LEU A 216 -13.66 14.17 3.70
N ASN A 217 -13.34 13.03 4.32
CA ASN A 217 -13.75 11.70 3.88
C ASN A 217 -15.27 11.58 3.72
N SER A 218 -15.73 10.85 2.71
CA SER A 218 -17.15 10.44 2.58
C SER A 218 -18.14 11.61 2.50
N ASN A 219 -17.85 12.55 1.60
CA ASN A 219 -18.72 13.65 1.22
C ASN A 219 -18.99 13.62 -0.30
N ASN A 220 -19.75 14.60 -0.81
CA ASN A 220 -19.95 14.78 -2.25
C ASN A 220 -19.26 16.06 -2.76
N PHE A 221 -18.04 16.35 -2.29
CA PHE A 221 -17.26 17.48 -2.81
C PHE A 221 -16.97 17.29 -4.31
N THR A 222 -17.19 18.33 -5.11
CA THR A 222 -17.05 18.33 -6.57
C THR A 222 -15.99 19.32 -7.05
N GLY A 223 -15.62 19.27 -8.32
CA GLY A 223 -14.63 20.16 -8.91
C GLY A 223 -13.21 19.62 -8.74
N SER A 224 -12.21 20.48 -8.97
CA SER A 224 -10.80 20.11 -8.82
C SER A 224 -10.32 20.17 -7.37
N VAL A 225 -9.26 19.42 -7.07
CA VAL A 225 -8.53 19.58 -5.80
C VAL A 225 -7.96 21.01 -5.74
N PRO A 226 -8.09 21.74 -4.60
CA PRO A 226 -7.59 23.11 -4.46
C PRO A 226 -6.07 23.23 -4.61
N GLU A 227 -5.57 24.45 -4.86
CA GLU A 227 -4.15 24.75 -4.99
C GLU A 227 -3.46 24.83 -3.62
N ILE A 228 -3.22 23.65 -3.05
CA ILE A 228 -2.60 23.48 -1.73
C ILE A 228 -1.08 23.51 -1.89
N SER A 229 -0.39 24.41 -1.21
CA SER A 229 1.07 24.50 -1.16
C SER A 229 1.51 25.20 0.13
N THR A 230 2.81 25.28 0.41
CA THR A 230 3.33 26.09 1.53
C THR A 230 2.98 27.58 1.45
N LYS A 231 2.63 28.11 0.27
CA LYS A 231 2.18 29.51 0.11
C LYS A 231 0.74 29.71 0.58
N THR A 232 -0.13 28.72 0.35
CA THR A 232 -1.54 28.77 0.73
C THR A 232 -1.76 28.22 2.13
N LEU A 233 -1.20 27.05 2.42
CA LEU A 233 -1.27 26.35 3.71
C LEU A 233 0.14 25.99 4.23
N PRO A 234 0.84 26.94 4.88
CA PRO A 234 2.25 26.75 5.31
C PRO A 234 2.47 25.64 6.35
N LYS A 235 1.41 25.23 7.05
CA LYS A 235 1.48 24.26 8.16
C LYS A 235 0.71 22.98 7.90
N LEU A 236 0.23 22.75 6.68
CA LEU A 236 -0.52 21.54 6.36
C LEU A 236 0.35 20.30 6.58
N PHE A 237 -0.21 19.36 7.32
CA PHE A 237 0.43 18.14 7.76
C PHE A 237 -0.34 16.90 7.28
N GLU A 238 -1.67 16.91 7.37
CA GLU A 238 -2.53 15.84 6.87
C GLU A 238 -3.60 16.36 5.91
N LEU A 239 -3.73 15.68 4.77
CA LEU A 239 -4.74 15.95 3.77
C LEU A 239 -5.45 14.65 3.37
N ASP A 240 -6.69 14.51 3.84
CA ASP A 240 -7.61 13.44 3.44
C ASP A 240 -8.80 14.04 2.68
N LEU A 241 -8.85 13.75 1.38
CA LEU A 241 -9.91 14.12 0.44
C LEU A 241 -10.68 12.90 -0.07
N SER A 242 -10.53 11.76 0.59
CA SER A 242 -10.99 10.48 0.08
C SER A 242 -12.51 10.36 0.00
N ASN A 243 -12.99 9.50 -0.89
CA ASN A 243 -14.41 9.21 -1.09
C ASN A 243 -15.25 10.48 -1.33
N ASN A 244 -14.94 11.18 -2.41
CA ASN A 244 -15.62 12.38 -2.88
C ASN A 244 -15.92 12.27 -4.39
N LYS A 245 -16.32 13.38 -5.02
CA LYS A 245 -16.56 13.50 -6.47
C LYS A 245 -15.56 14.47 -7.11
N LEU A 246 -14.35 14.57 -6.55
CA LEU A 246 -13.32 15.45 -7.08
C LEU A 246 -12.84 14.90 -8.43
N ALA A 247 -12.64 15.78 -9.40
CA ALA A 247 -12.30 15.43 -10.77
C ALA A 247 -11.18 16.34 -11.30
N GLY A 248 -10.62 15.98 -12.47
CA GLY A 248 -9.51 16.71 -13.09
C GLY A 248 -8.15 16.04 -12.84
N PRO A 249 -7.04 16.74 -13.12
CA PRO A 249 -5.69 16.16 -13.02
C PRO A 249 -5.20 16.05 -11.58
N PHE A 250 -4.07 15.37 -11.40
CA PHE A 250 -3.31 15.39 -10.15
C PHE A 250 -2.96 16.85 -9.73
N PRO A 251 -3.18 17.25 -8.46
CA PRO A 251 -2.96 18.63 -8.01
C PRO A 251 -1.48 18.95 -7.83
N LYS A 252 -0.82 19.43 -8.89
CA LYS A 252 0.62 19.77 -8.88
C LYS A 252 1.03 20.73 -7.76
N ALA A 253 0.14 21.61 -7.31
CA ALA A 253 0.42 22.52 -6.21
C ALA A 253 0.84 21.78 -4.92
N VAL A 254 0.28 20.58 -4.68
CA VAL A 254 0.52 19.77 -3.45
C VAL A 254 1.99 19.39 -3.30
N LEU A 255 2.73 19.36 -4.40
CA LEU A 255 4.18 19.11 -4.42
C LEU A 255 4.96 20.20 -3.66
N GLY A 256 4.39 21.40 -3.53
CA GLY A 256 4.94 22.49 -2.73
C GLY A 256 4.57 22.45 -1.25
N ALA A 257 3.79 21.48 -0.78
CA ALA A 257 3.39 21.31 0.62
C ALA A 257 4.42 20.46 1.38
N THR A 258 5.61 21.03 1.63
CA THR A 258 6.77 20.28 2.15
C THR A 258 6.64 19.75 3.58
N ASN A 259 5.60 20.14 4.33
CA ASN A 259 5.32 19.65 5.68
C ASN A 259 4.29 18.51 5.69
N LEU A 260 3.74 18.15 4.52
CA LEU A 260 2.71 17.13 4.39
C LEU A 260 3.33 15.75 4.60
N THR A 261 2.71 14.96 5.47
CA THR A 261 3.11 13.56 5.74
C THR A 261 2.03 12.56 5.33
N TYR A 262 0.78 13.01 5.21
CA TYR A 262 -0.36 12.17 4.84
C TYR A 262 -1.11 12.77 3.65
N LEU A 263 -1.14 12.04 2.53
CA LEU A 263 -1.91 12.40 1.35
C LEU A 263 -2.84 11.26 0.95
N ASP A 264 -4.14 11.47 1.16
CA ASP A 264 -5.19 10.55 0.71
C ASP A 264 -6.17 11.25 -0.24
N VAL A 265 -6.22 10.79 -1.49
CA VAL A 265 -7.17 11.24 -2.52
C VAL A 265 -7.97 10.08 -3.11
N ARG A 266 -7.99 8.93 -2.43
CA ARG A 266 -8.63 7.71 -2.95
C ARG A 266 -10.13 7.87 -3.16
N PHE A 267 -10.73 7.05 -4.02
CA PHE A 267 -12.16 7.09 -4.34
C PHE A 267 -12.63 8.48 -4.81
N ASN A 268 -11.95 9.00 -5.84
CA ASN A 268 -12.35 10.21 -6.56
C ASN A 268 -12.39 9.92 -8.07
N GLN A 269 -12.52 10.95 -8.88
CA GLN A 269 -12.55 10.91 -10.35
C GLN A 269 -11.33 11.62 -10.94
N LEU A 270 -10.19 11.59 -10.24
CA LEU A 270 -8.95 12.21 -10.71
C LEU A 270 -8.37 11.43 -11.88
N THR A 271 -7.73 12.11 -12.83
CA THR A 271 -7.29 11.53 -14.11
C THR A 271 -5.91 12.02 -14.52
N GLY A 272 -5.34 11.41 -15.56
CA GLY A 272 -4.06 11.81 -16.12
C GLY A 272 -2.86 11.28 -15.32
N PRO A 273 -1.64 11.71 -15.67
CA PRO A 273 -0.43 11.25 -15.00
C PRO A 273 -0.29 11.83 -13.60
N VAL A 274 0.27 11.01 -12.71
CA VAL A 274 0.75 11.47 -11.40
C VAL A 274 2.12 12.10 -11.60
N ASP A 275 2.32 13.30 -11.06
CA ASP A 275 3.59 14.00 -11.20
C ASP A 275 4.71 13.24 -10.46
N PRO A 276 5.83 12.91 -11.12
CA PRO A 276 6.91 12.13 -10.51
C PRO A 276 7.49 12.68 -9.21
N GLN A 277 7.35 13.99 -8.98
CA GLN A 277 7.85 14.64 -7.76
C GLN A 277 7.07 14.22 -6.50
N VAL A 278 5.87 13.65 -6.62
CA VAL A 278 5.11 13.19 -5.45
C VAL A 278 5.89 12.12 -4.66
N PHE A 279 6.66 11.29 -5.36
CA PHE A 279 7.50 10.26 -4.76
C PHE A 279 8.79 10.81 -4.14
N THR A 280 9.00 12.13 -4.13
CA THR A 280 10.13 12.77 -3.43
C THR A 280 9.70 13.52 -2.17
N LEU A 281 8.39 13.59 -1.93
CA LEU A 281 7.85 14.18 -0.70
C LEU A 281 8.12 13.26 0.49
N ASP A 282 8.30 13.88 1.66
CA ASP A 282 8.51 13.20 2.94
C ASP A 282 7.18 12.72 3.54
N LEU A 283 6.47 11.88 2.78
CA LEU A 283 5.19 11.29 3.15
C LEU A 283 5.42 10.01 3.96
N ASP A 284 4.54 9.75 4.91
CA ASP A 284 4.35 8.43 5.53
C ASP A 284 3.30 7.61 4.76
N VAL A 285 2.24 8.27 4.27
CA VAL A 285 1.08 7.66 3.61
C VAL A 285 0.78 8.36 2.28
N LEU A 286 0.71 7.57 1.21
CA LEU A 286 0.34 8.02 -0.13
C LEU A 286 -0.75 7.11 -0.73
N PHE A 287 -2.00 7.54 -0.66
CA PHE A 287 -3.16 6.79 -1.14
C PHE A 287 -3.78 7.46 -2.38
N LEU A 288 -3.59 6.83 -3.54
CA LEU A 288 -4.07 7.32 -4.84
C LEU A 288 -5.11 6.37 -5.47
N ASN A 289 -5.52 5.32 -4.76
CA ASN A 289 -6.32 4.24 -5.32
C ASN A 289 -7.74 4.65 -5.74
N ASN A 290 -8.35 3.87 -6.63
CA ASN A 290 -9.73 4.07 -7.08
C ASN A 290 -9.95 5.47 -7.68
N ASN A 291 -9.11 5.80 -8.64
CA ASN A 291 -9.19 7.00 -9.49
C ASN A 291 -9.04 6.56 -10.96
N GLY A 292 -8.88 7.52 -11.87
CA GLY A 292 -8.55 7.32 -13.28
C GLY A 292 -7.13 7.74 -13.62
N PHE A 293 -6.17 7.69 -12.69
CA PHE A 293 -4.76 8.03 -12.98
C PHE A 293 -4.19 7.09 -14.05
N SER A 294 -3.34 7.62 -14.91
CA SER A 294 -2.80 6.93 -16.08
C SER A 294 -1.31 7.22 -16.28
N GLY A 295 -0.69 6.61 -17.29
CA GLY A 295 0.74 6.77 -17.55
C GLY A 295 1.59 5.82 -16.72
N GLU A 296 2.90 5.98 -16.79
CA GLU A 296 3.86 5.06 -16.16
C GLU A 296 4.16 5.43 -14.72
N ILE A 297 4.54 4.43 -13.92
CA ILE A 297 5.11 4.65 -12.59
C ILE A 297 6.57 5.07 -12.80
N PRO A 298 6.96 6.30 -12.44
CA PRO A 298 8.28 6.82 -12.79
C PRO A 298 9.40 6.22 -11.94
N GLU A 299 10.63 6.22 -12.45
CA GLU A 299 11.83 5.80 -11.69
C GLU A 299 12.10 6.66 -10.44
N THR A 300 11.47 7.83 -10.29
CA THR A 300 11.49 8.58 -9.02
C THR A 300 10.79 7.86 -7.88
N PHE A 301 10.00 6.82 -8.16
CA PHE A 301 9.34 5.97 -7.15
C PHE A 301 10.32 5.46 -6.09
N GLY A 302 11.53 5.06 -6.49
CA GLY A 302 12.59 4.62 -5.57
C GLY A 302 13.09 5.65 -4.57
N ARG A 303 12.71 6.93 -4.71
CA ARG A 303 13.05 8.02 -3.77
C ARG A 303 11.98 8.24 -2.71
N THR A 304 10.90 7.45 -2.72
CA THR A 304 9.78 7.64 -1.81
C THR A 304 10.19 7.43 -0.35
N ALA A 305 9.75 8.34 0.50
CA ALA A 305 9.77 8.19 1.96
C ALA A 305 8.56 7.41 2.48
N ALA A 306 7.52 7.21 1.64
CA ALA A 306 6.26 6.63 2.05
C ALA A 306 6.41 5.18 2.51
N LEU A 307 5.75 4.90 3.64
CA LEU A 307 5.69 3.58 4.27
C LEU A 307 4.53 2.76 3.69
N PHE A 308 3.40 3.44 3.45
CA PHE A 308 2.16 2.86 2.95
C PHE A 308 1.76 3.51 1.64
N ILE A 309 1.80 2.74 0.54
CA ILE A 309 1.52 3.25 -0.79
C ILE A 309 0.44 2.38 -1.43
N THR A 310 -0.61 3.00 -1.97
CA THR A 310 -1.54 2.30 -2.85
C THR A 310 -1.85 3.10 -4.10
N LEU A 311 -1.54 2.47 -5.23
CA LEU A 311 -1.84 2.92 -6.59
C LEU A 311 -2.97 2.08 -7.22
N ALA A 312 -3.65 1.27 -6.41
CA ALA A 312 -4.61 0.26 -6.85
C ALA A 312 -5.80 0.84 -7.62
N ASN A 313 -6.43 0.04 -8.49
CA ASN A 313 -7.66 0.41 -9.19
C ASN A 313 -7.52 1.73 -9.96
N ASN A 314 -6.52 1.81 -10.84
CA ASN A 314 -6.24 2.96 -11.71
C ASN A 314 -5.98 2.43 -13.14
N ARG A 315 -5.37 3.27 -13.99
CA ARG A 315 -5.01 2.96 -15.37
C ARG A 315 -3.50 3.11 -15.60
N PHE A 316 -2.68 2.86 -14.58
CA PHE A 316 -1.22 2.90 -14.73
C PHE A 316 -0.74 1.85 -15.73
N THR A 317 0.18 2.24 -16.59
CA THR A 317 0.82 1.41 -17.64
C THR A 317 2.32 1.33 -17.39
N GLY A 318 3.05 0.66 -18.28
CA GLY A 318 4.50 0.54 -18.17
C GLY A 318 4.92 -0.61 -17.25
N GLU A 319 6.23 -0.70 -17.00
CA GLU A 319 6.82 -1.68 -16.09
C GLU A 319 6.80 -1.19 -14.64
N ILE A 320 6.95 -2.11 -13.69
CA ILE A 320 7.28 -1.73 -12.31
C ILE A 320 8.73 -1.20 -12.32
N PRO A 321 8.99 0.05 -11.88
CA PRO A 321 10.30 0.66 -12.02
C PRO A 321 11.35 -0.09 -11.19
N LYS A 322 12.55 -0.28 -11.75
CA LYS A 322 13.64 -0.97 -11.06
C LYS A 322 14.08 -0.22 -9.81
N SER A 323 13.92 1.11 -9.79
CA SER A 323 14.21 1.92 -8.61
C SER A 323 13.40 1.55 -7.37
N ILE A 324 12.34 0.74 -7.45
CA ILE A 324 11.61 0.25 -6.28
C ILE A 324 12.54 -0.30 -5.19
N GLY A 325 13.63 -0.98 -5.56
CA GLY A 325 14.61 -1.49 -4.60
C GLY A 325 15.35 -0.40 -3.80
N ASN A 326 15.44 0.82 -4.32
CA ASN A 326 16.05 1.95 -3.61
C ASN A 326 15.20 2.41 -2.40
N ALA A 327 13.91 2.10 -2.40
CA ALA A 327 13.00 2.37 -1.29
C ALA A 327 13.01 1.26 -0.22
N CYS A 328 14.01 0.36 -0.24
CA CYS A 328 14.21 -0.76 0.69
C CYS A 328 14.16 -0.39 2.19
N ARG A 329 14.40 0.88 2.54
CA ARG A 329 14.45 1.38 3.91
C ARG A 329 13.11 1.89 4.44
N ASN A 330 12.12 2.09 3.57
CA ASN A 330 10.88 2.79 3.90
C ASN A 330 9.64 1.92 3.68
N ILE A 331 9.50 1.31 2.50
CA ILE A 331 8.24 0.64 2.11
C ILE A 331 7.93 -0.52 3.07
N LEU A 332 6.76 -0.45 3.70
CA LEU A 332 6.16 -1.52 4.50
C LEU A 332 5.03 -2.21 3.74
N GLU A 333 4.22 -1.44 3.00
CA GLU A 333 3.12 -1.96 2.21
C GLU A 333 3.01 -1.21 0.88
N VAL A 334 2.93 -1.95 -0.22
CA VAL A 334 2.77 -1.37 -1.55
C VAL A 334 1.77 -2.16 -2.39
N LEU A 335 0.79 -1.45 -2.94
CA LEU A 335 -0.27 -2.04 -3.75
C LEU A 335 -0.34 -1.41 -5.15
N PHE A 336 -0.20 -2.26 -6.16
CA PHE A 336 -0.30 -1.96 -7.59
C PHE A 336 -1.50 -2.66 -8.27
N LEU A 337 -2.34 -3.37 -7.50
CA LEU A 337 -3.39 -4.21 -8.07
C LEU A 337 -4.39 -3.47 -8.97
N ASN A 338 -4.95 -4.20 -9.94
CA ASN A 338 -5.97 -3.71 -10.87
C ASN A 338 -5.52 -2.44 -11.61
N ASN A 339 -4.46 -2.60 -12.39
CA ASN A 339 -3.90 -1.60 -13.30
C ASN A 339 -3.62 -2.27 -14.66
N GLN A 340 -2.84 -1.59 -15.52
CA GLN A 340 -2.43 -2.08 -16.84
C GLN A 340 -0.90 -2.24 -16.93
N LEU A 341 -0.25 -2.52 -15.79
CA LEU A 341 1.20 -2.71 -15.72
C LEU A 341 1.60 -3.96 -16.50
N TYR A 342 2.71 -3.90 -17.23
CA TYR A 342 3.22 -4.99 -18.06
C TYR A 342 4.73 -5.16 -17.83
N GLY A 343 5.36 -6.05 -18.60
CA GLY A 343 6.79 -6.35 -18.46
C GLY A 343 7.08 -7.30 -17.31
N CYS A 344 8.37 -7.48 -17.00
CA CYS A 344 8.82 -8.45 -16.02
C CYS A 344 8.91 -7.87 -14.61
N LEU A 345 8.75 -8.72 -13.60
CA LEU A 345 9.01 -8.35 -12.22
C LEU A 345 10.51 -8.04 -12.04
N PRO A 346 10.90 -6.82 -11.61
CA PRO A 346 12.30 -6.50 -11.35
C PRO A 346 12.83 -7.27 -10.14
N TYR A 347 14.07 -7.77 -10.22
CA TYR A 347 14.70 -8.49 -9.10
C TYR A 347 14.90 -7.58 -7.87
N GLU A 348 14.95 -6.27 -8.08
CA GLU A 348 15.08 -5.23 -7.06
C GLU A 348 13.94 -5.24 -6.04
N ILE A 349 12.78 -5.83 -6.35
CA ILE A 349 11.72 -6.07 -5.35
C ILE A 349 12.26 -6.90 -4.18
N GLY A 350 13.15 -7.86 -4.43
CA GLY A 350 13.81 -8.67 -3.39
C GLY A 350 14.66 -7.87 -2.40
N LEU A 351 14.95 -6.59 -2.67
CA LEU A 351 15.66 -5.70 -1.75
C LEU A 351 14.74 -5.10 -0.67
N LEU A 352 13.41 -5.21 -0.82
CA LEU A 352 12.42 -4.68 0.12
C LEU A 352 12.28 -5.55 1.38
N LYS A 353 13.35 -5.65 2.18
CA LYS A 353 13.41 -6.55 3.34
C LYS A 353 12.37 -6.23 4.43
N LEU A 354 11.91 -4.98 4.51
CA LEU A 354 10.90 -4.51 5.48
C LEU A 354 9.45 -4.63 4.99
N ALA A 355 9.24 -4.93 3.70
CA ALA A 355 7.91 -5.00 3.14
C ALA A 355 7.16 -6.22 3.70
N THR A 356 5.97 -5.96 4.22
CA THR A 356 5.05 -6.95 4.78
C THR A 356 3.91 -7.30 3.81
N VAL A 357 3.56 -6.36 2.92
CA VAL A 357 2.49 -6.53 1.93
C VAL A 357 2.95 -6.04 0.56
N PHE A 358 2.82 -6.90 -0.44
CA PHE A 358 3.01 -6.57 -1.84
C PHE A 358 1.87 -7.17 -2.67
N ASP A 359 1.09 -6.33 -3.34
CA ASP A 359 0.02 -6.78 -4.26
C ASP A 359 0.19 -6.14 -5.64
N ALA A 360 0.46 -6.94 -6.66
CA ALA A 360 0.46 -6.53 -8.06
C ALA A 360 -0.52 -7.36 -8.91
N SER A 361 -1.57 -7.90 -8.27
CA SER A 361 -2.57 -8.72 -8.94
C SER A 361 -3.42 -7.94 -9.94
N VAL A 362 -4.02 -8.66 -10.90
CA VAL A 362 -4.88 -8.05 -11.93
C VAL A 362 -4.12 -6.99 -12.73
N ASN A 363 -3.06 -7.44 -13.41
CA ASN A 363 -2.24 -6.64 -14.31
C ASN A 363 -1.91 -7.49 -15.56
N LYS A 364 -0.95 -7.02 -16.38
CA LYS A 364 -0.43 -7.72 -17.56
C LYS A 364 1.04 -8.10 -17.38
N LEU A 365 1.48 -8.30 -16.13
CA LEU A 365 2.87 -8.66 -15.82
C LEU A 365 3.20 -10.03 -16.39
N THR A 366 4.42 -10.21 -16.87
CA THR A 366 4.90 -11.43 -17.55
C THR A 366 6.27 -11.84 -17.01
N GLY A 367 6.79 -12.99 -17.43
CA GLY A 367 8.11 -13.46 -17.00
C GLY A 367 8.06 -14.38 -15.76
N PRO A 368 9.20 -14.95 -15.36
CA PRO A 368 9.32 -15.72 -14.14
C PRO A 368 9.42 -14.83 -12.90
N ILE A 369 9.15 -15.42 -11.74
CA ILE A 369 9.41 -14.77 -10.45
C ILE A 369 10.94 -14.76 -10.23
N PRO A 370 11.57 -13.59 -10.00
CA PRO A 370 12.99 -13.53 -9.68
C PRO A 370 13.33 -14.29 -8.40
N HIS A 371 14.47 -14.99 -8.37
CA HIS A 371 14.93 -15.72 -7.18
C HIS A 371 15.20 -14.81 -5.97
N SER A 372 15.44 -13.51 -6.21
CA SER A 372 15.56 -12.48 -5.18
C SER A 372 14.33 -12.35 -4.29
N PHE A 373 13.15 -12.83 -4.70
CA PHE A 373 11.94 -12.82 -3.86
C PHE A 373 12.10 -13.66 -2.58
N GLY A 374 13.05 -14.61 -2.56
CA GLY A 374 13.46 -15.30 -1.33
C GLY A 374 14.13 -14.40 -0.28
N CYS A 375 14.41 -13.13 -0.60
CA CYS A 375 15.01 -12.15 0.30
C CYS A 375 14.00 -11.22 0.98
N LEU A 376 12.70 -11.40 0.72
CA LEU A 376 11.60 -10.60 1.29
C LEU A 376 11.31 -11.00 2.75
N ARG A 377 12.26 -10.70 3.63
CA ARG A 377 12.35 -11.18 5.02
C ARG A 377 11.05 -11.04 5.84
N ASP A 378 10.43 -9.87 5.82
CA ASP A 378 9.26 -9.58 6.66
C ASP A 378 7.92 -9.74 5.91
N MET A 379 7.94 -10.34 4.71
CA MET A 379 6.77 -10.50 3.87
C MET A 379 5.73 -11.41 4.50
N GLN A 380 4.49 -10.93 4.58
CA GLN A 380 3.35 -11.63 5.15
C GLN A 380 2.30 -11.92 4.08
N LEU A 381 2.05 -10.98 3.18
CA LEU A 381 1.07 -11.12 2.10
C LEU A 381 1.70 -10.73 0.76
N LEU A 382 1.90 -11.74 -0.10
CA LEU A 382 2.32 -11.54 -1.48
C LEU A 382 1.21 -12.00 -2.44
N ASN A 383 0.70 -11.07 -3.24
CA ASN A 383 -0.33 -11.37 -4.25
C ASN A 383 0.12 -10.87 -5.63
N ILE A 384 0.33 -11.80 -6.56
CA ILE A 384 0.68 -11.53 -7.96
C ILE A 384 -0.25 -12.31 -8.90
N SER A 385 -1.45 -12.63 -8.43
CA SER A 385 -2.47 -13.35 -9.19
C SER A 385 -3.06 -12.56 -10.36
N TYR A 386 -3.72 -13.25 -11.30
CA TYR A 386 -4.33 -12.64 -12.48
C TYR A 386 -3.30 -11.82 -13.30
N ASN A 387 -2.24 -12.49 -13.72
CA ASN A 387 -1.18 -11.94 -14.57
C ASN A 387 -0.81 -12.98 -15.65
N GLN A 388 0.28 -12.74 -16.36
CA GLN A 388 0.85 -13.61 -17.39
C GLN A 388 2.23 -14.15 -16.94
N LEU A 389 2.44 -14.31 -15.63
CA LEU A 389 3.69 -14.83 -15.07
C LEU A 389 3.82 -16.33 -15.36
N TYR A 390 5.03 -16.82 -15.59
CA TYR A 390 5.28 -18.19 -16.02
C TYR A 390 6.56 -18.79 -15.44
N GLY A 391 6.81 -20.07 -15.75
CA GLY A 391 8.01 -20.78 -15.30
C GLY A 391 7.85 -21.41 -13.91
N PRO A 392 8.96 -21.85 -13.28
CA PRO A 392 8.92 -22.45 -11.96
C PRO A 392 8.72 -21.39 -10.86
N VAL A 393 7.96 -21.74 -9.82
CA VAL A 393 7.90 -20.93 -8.60
C VAL A 393 9.18 -21.18 -7.77
N PRO A 394 9.97 -20.15 -7.43
CA PRO A 394 11.19 -20.33 -6.65
C PRO A 394 10.92 -20.92 -5.26
N GLU A 395 11.59 -22.02 -4.91
CA GLU A 395 11.48 -22.64 -3.59
C GLU A 395 11.90 -21.70 -2.46
N SER A 396 12.85 -20.79 -2.73
CA SER A 396 13.27 -19.76 -1.78
C SER A 396 12.15 -18.83 -1.35
N LEU A 397 11.19 -18.52 -2.25
CA LEU A 397 10.01 -17.73 -1.91
C LEU A 397 9.08 -18.49 -0.95
N CYS A 398 8.93 -19.80 -1.15
CA CYS A 398 8.08 -20.65 -0.31
C CYS A 398 8.72 -20.99 1.05
N LYS A 399 10.01 -20.68 1.24
CA LYS A 399 10.72 -20.82 2.53
C LYS A 399 10.60 -19.59 3.44
N LEU A 400 10.00 -18.48 2.98
CA LEU A 400 9.85 -17.27 3.79
C LEU A 400 9.04 -17.56 5.07
N SER A 401 9.68 -17.34 6.23
CA SER A 401 9.16 -17.77 7.52
C SER A 401 7.94 -16.98 8.02
N HIS A 402 7.76 -15.73 7.57
CA HIS A 402 6.66 -14.84 7.95
C HIS A 402 5.46 -14.86 7.00
N LEU A 403 5.54 -15.62 5.90
CA LEU A 403 4.51 -15.63 4.87
C LEU A 403 3.20 -16.24 5.41
N GLN A 404 2.14 -15.44 5.39
CA GLN A 404 0.79 -15.83 5.84
C GLN A 404 -0.13 -16.12 4.67
N LYS A 405 0.09 -15.45 3.53
CA LYS A 405 -0.69 -15.66 2.31
C LYS A 405 0.16 -15.37 1.08
N LEU A 406 0.20 -16.34 0.18
CA LEU A 406 0.83 -16.25 -1.14
C LEU A 406 -0.22 -16.58 -2.20
N THR A 407 -0.54 -15.64 -3.06
CA THR A 407 -1.57 -15.84 -4.10
C THR A 407 -0.94 -15.69 -5.48
N LEU A 408 -0.82 -16.82 -6.18
CA LEU A 408 -0.23 -16.96 -7.51
C LEU A 408 -1.26 -17.40 -8.57
N LYS A 409 -2.54 -17.51 -8.18
CA LYS A 409 -3.59 -18.02 -9.06
C LYS A 409 -3.77 -17.23 -10.36
N PHE A 410 -4.33 -17.87 -11.38
CA PHE A 410 -4.56 -17.25 -12.70
C PHE A 410 -3.27 -16.68 -13.31
N ASN A 411 -2.25 -17.52 -13.43
CA ASN A 411 -0.99 -17.26 -14.14
C ASN A 411 -0.69 -18.48 -15.05
N TYR A 412 0.55 -18.64 -15.49
CA TYR A 412 1.04 -19.74 -16.32
C TYR A 412 2.27 -20.41 -15.70
N PHE A 413 2.33 -20.50 -14.36
CA PHE A 413 3.39 -21.24 -13.68
C PHE A 413 3.33 -22.73 -14.03
N THR A 414 4.49 -23.35 -14.24
CA THR A 414 4.58 -24.73 -14.73
C THR A 414 5.03 -25.73 -13.68
N GLN A 415 5.70 -25.25 -12.63
CA GLN A 415 6.33 -26.12 -11.63
C GLN A 415 6.29 -25.50 -10.23
N VAL A 416 6.11 -26.36 -9.23
CA VAL A 416 6.26 -26.04 -7.80
C VAL A 416 7.05 -27.15 -7.11
N GLY A 417 8.00 -26.78 -6.26
CA GLY A 417 8.82 -27.72 -5.51
C GLY A 417 8.21 -28.11 -4.15
N PRO A 418 8.95 -28.89 -3.34
CA PRO A 418 8.47 -29.44 -2.08
C PRO A 418 7.99 -28.42 -1.05
N GLU A 419 8.70 -27.31 -0.86
CA GLU A 419 8.34 -26.26 0.09
C GLU A 419 7.08 -25.52 -0.35
N CYS A 420 6.96 -25.20 -1.65
CA CYS A 420 5.74 -24.63 -2.19
C CYS A 420 4.55 -25.59 -2.04
N ARG A 421 4.74 -26.90 -2.26
CA ARG A 421 3.69 -27.92 -2.05
C ARG A 421 3.24 -28.00 -0.60
N LYS A 422 4.15 -27.80 0.36
CA LYS A 422 3.78 -27.69 1.77
C LYS A 422 2.85 -26.49 2.01
N LEU A 423 3.19 -25.32 1.46
CA LEU A 423 2.33 -24.13 1.57
C LEU A 423 0.96 -24.30 0.91
N ILE A 424 0.87 -25.07 -0.19
CA ILE A 424 -0.42 -25.42 -0.83
C ILE A 424 -1.28 -26.25 0.14
N LYS A 425 -0.70 -27.29 0.75
CA LYS A 425 -1.38 -28.14 1.74
C LYS A 425 -1.84 -27.33 2.96
N GLU A 426 -1.03 -26.37 3.40
CA GLU A 426 -1.34 -25.45 4.50
C GLU A 426 -2.33 -24.34 4.13
N LYS A 427 -2.79 -24.27 2.86
CA LYS A 427 -3.66 -23.21 2.32
C LYS A 427 -3.07 -21.80 2.43
N ILE A 428 -1.75 -21.70 2.55
CA ILE A 428 -1.00 -20.44 2.51
C ILE A 428 -0.77 -20.02 1.05
N LEU A 429 -0.44 -20.98 0.18
CA LEU A 429 -0.23 -20.75 -1.25
C LEU A 429 -1.46 -21.17 -2.07
N ASP A 430 -2.05 -20.21 -2.79
CA ASP A 430 -3.04 -20.47 -3.85
C ASP A 430 -2.37 -20.39 -5.23
N ILE A 431 -2.23 -21.55 -5.89
CA ILE A 431 -1.65 -21.71 -7.23
C ILE A 431 -2.70 -22.19 -8.26
N SER A 432 -3.99 -22.06 -7.95
CA SER A 432 -5.06 -22.48 -8.87
C SER A 432 -5.01 -21.75 -10.22
N MET A 433 -5.55 -22.35 -11.28
CA MET A 433 -5.60 -21.76 -12.63
C MET A 433 -4.21 -21.38 -13.17
N ASN A 434 -3.25 -22.30 -13.03
CA ASN A 434 -1.91 -22.25 -13.64
C ASN A 434 -1.71 -23.42 -14.62
N CYS A 435 -0.46 -23.69 -15.02
CA CYS A 435 -0.07 -24.74 -15.95
C CYS A 435 0.75 -25.85 -15.27
N VAL A 436 0.43 -26.16 -14.01
CA VAL A 436 1.16 -27.17 -13.22
C VAL A 436 0.51 -28.54 -13.43
N LEU A 437 1.11 -29.40 -14.25
CA LEU A 437 0.47 -30.62 -14.76
C LEU A 437 -0.01 -31.61 -13.68
N ASP A 438 0.64 -31.64 -12.52
CA ASP A 438 0.41 -32.62 -11.46
C ASP A 438 -0.42 -32.07 -10.29
N LEU A 439 -1.10 -30.94 -10.46
CA LEU A 439 -2.01 -30.34 -9.48
C LEU A 439 -3.45 -30.25 -9.99
N GLU A 440 -4.40 -30.25 -9.06
CA GLU A 440 -5.81 -30.00 -9.36
C GLU A 440 -6.12 -28.51 -9.61
N ASN A 441 -7.29 -28.23 -10.17
CA ASN A 441 -7.80 -26.88 -10.44
C ASN A 441 -6.85 -26.03 -11.29
N GLN A 442 -6.28 -26.62 -12.34
CA GLN A 442 -5.35 -25.97 -13.26
C GLN A 442 -6.06 -25.57 -14.56
N ARG A 443 -5.38 -24.74 -15.37
CA ARG A 443 -5.86 -24.40 -16.71
C ARG A 443 -5.94 -25.64 -17.57
N LYS A 444 -6.76 -25.55 -18.62
CA LYS A 444 -6.81 -26.58 -19.64
C LYS A 444 -5.47 -26.66 -20.38
N PRO A 445 -5.01 -27.86 -20.78
CA PRO A 445 -3.76 -28.02 -21.53
C PRO A 445 -3.66 -27.12 -22.76
N GLU A 446 -4.77 -26.92 -23.49
CA GLU A 446 -4.80 -26.12 -24.71
C GLU A 446 -4.55 -24.63 -24.43
N GLU A 447 -5.01 -24.11 -23.29
CA GLU A 447 -4.73 -22.73 -22.89
C GLU A 447 -3.25 -22.53 -22.56
N CYS A 448 -2.64 -23.52 -21.90
CA CYS A 448 -1.22 -23.50 -21.56
C CYS A 448 -0.36 -23.61 -22.81
N GLU A 449 -0.66 -24.56 -23.70
CA GLU A 449 0.02 -24.72 -24.98
C GLU A 449 -0.06 -23.43 -25.80
N ALA A 450 -1.27 -22.86 -25.97
CA ALA A 450 -1.46 -21.60 -26.70
C ALA A 450 -0.62 -20.45 -26.12
N PHE A 451 -0.47 -20.38 -24.79
CA PHE A 451 0.37 -19.38 -24.15
C PHE A 451 1.87 -19.58 -24.46
N PHE A 452 2.36 -20.81 -24.39
CA PHE A 452 3.78 -21.14 -24.59
C PHE A 452 4.21 -21.19 -26.07
N LEU A 453 3.28 -21.27 -27.02
CA LEU A 453 3.56 -21.13 -28.44
C LEU A 453 4.12 -19.75 -28.82
N GLN A 454 3.91 -18.73 -27.98
CA GLN A 454 4.43 -17.38 -28.19
C GLN A 454 5.62 -17.12 -27.26
N PRO A 455 6.88 -17.11 -27.77
CA PRO A 455 8.05 -16.90 -26.93
C PRO A 455 8.02 -15.51 -26.28
N ARG A 456 8.17 -15.47 -24.96
CA ARG A 456 8.29 -14.25 -24.16
C ARG A 456 9.65 -14.27 -23.50
N LYS A 457 10.39 -13.16 -23.55
CA LYS A 457 11.66 -13.02 -22.85
C LYS A 457 11.64 -11.76 -22.01
N CYS A 458 12.21 -11.86 -20.81
CA CYS A 458 12.52 -10.67 -20.04
C CYS A 458 13.81 -10.04 -20.59
N PRO A 459 13.92 -8.71 -20.60
CA PRO A 459 15.12 -8.02 -21.10
C PRO A 459 16.42 -8.43 -20.39
N ASP A 460 16.35 -8.76 -19.09
CA ASP A 460 17.50 -9.10 -18.25
C ASP A 460 17.26 -10.45 -17.55
N MET A 461 17.44 -11.55 -18.29
CA MET A 461 17.27 -12.90 -17.75
C MET A 461 18.30 -13.25 -16.66
N GLU A 462 19.49 -12.66 -16.72
CA GLU A 462 20.57 -12.94 -15.76
C GLU A 462 20.19 -12.40 -14.37
N SER A 463 19.57 -11.22 -14.31
CA SER A 463 19.08 -10.65 -13.05
C SER A 463 18.06 -11.52 -12.31
N LEU A 464 17.28 -12.33 -13.03
CA LEU A 464 16.24 -13.19 -12.44
C LEU A 464 16.84 -14.30 -11.57
N SER A 465 18.11 -14.67 -11.83
CA SER A 465 18.86 -15.64 -11.04
C SER A 465 19.61 -15.04 -9.84
N LYS A 466 19.71 -13.71 -9.77
CA LYS A 466 20.46 -13.03 -8.70
C LYS A 466 19.71 -13.12 -7.38
N VAL A 467 20.46 -13.44 -6.32
CA VAL A 467 19.96 -13.49 -4.94
C VAL A 467 20.82 -12.56 -4.08
N PRO A 468 20.33 -11.37 -3.72
CA PRO A 468 21.12 -10.36 -3.00
C PRO A 468 21.19 -10.58 -1.48
N CYS A 469 20.98 -11.81 -1.00
CA CYS A 469 20.91 -12.13 0.42
C CYS A 469 21.27 -13.60 0.70
N ASN A 470 21.52 -13.94 1.98
CA ASN A 470 21.70 -15.31 2.42
C ASN A 470 20.33 -15.97 2.71
N ILE A 471 19.79 -16.77 1.78
CA ILE A 471 18.46 -17.38 1.88
C ILE A 471 18.32 -18.29 3.11
N ASP A 472 19.39 -18.96 3.51
CA ASP A 472 19.35 -19.91 4.63
C ASP A 472 19.11 -19.21 5.98
N GLU A 473 19.53 -17.94 6.10
CA GLU A 473 19.24 -17.11 7.27
C GLU A 473 17.73 -16.86 7.43
N PHE A 474 17.02 -16.66 6.31
CA PHE A 474 15.59 -16.33 6.29
C PHE A 474 14.66 -17.55 6.29
N SER A 475 15.23 -18.73 6.03
CA SER A 475 14.54 -20.02 5.99
C SER A 475 14.41 -20.69 7.37
N SER A 476 15.26 -20.31 8.34
CA SER A 476 15.21 -20.92 9.67
C SER A 476 14.14 -20.28 10.54
N ARG A 477 13.04 -21.00 10.79
CA ARG A 477 12.21 -20.76 11.99
C ARG A 477 13.04 -21.16 13.21
N GLN A 478 14.04 -20.36 13.60
CA GLN A 478 14.81 -20.65 14.81
C GLN A 478 13.89 -20.56 16.03
N SER A 479 13.61 -21.72 16.60
CA SER A 479 13.33 -21.91 18.01
C SER A 479 14.56 -21.52 18.83
N SER A 480 14.86 -20.22 18.95
CA SER A 480 15.81 -19.71 19.94
C SER A 480 15.06 -18.87 20.95
N GLY A 481 15.11 -19.32 22.21
CA GLY A 481 14.38 -18.79 23.36
C GLY A 481 14.81 -17.38 23.79
N ARG A 482 14.58 -16.37 22.95
CA ARG A 482 14.36 -15.00 23.39
C ARG A 482 12.93 -14.65 23.06
N ALA A 483 12.13 -14.53 24.12
CA ALA A 483 10.76 -14.07 24.07
C ALA A 483 10.66 -12.67 23.44
N TYR A 484 10.64 -12.61 22.11
CA TYR A 484 9.93 -11.55 21.41
C TYR A 484 8.45 -11.87 21.52
N ARG A 485 7.86 -11.46 22.66
CA ARG A 485 6.43 -11.20 22.72
C ARG A 485 6.15 -10.07 21.72
N HIS A 486 5.82 -10.42 20.49
CA HIS A 486 5.07 -9.51 19.63
C HIS A 486 3.79 -10.20 19.20
N HIS A 487 2.72 -9.58 19.67
CA HIS A 487 1.31 -9.79 19.41
C HIS A 487 1.01 -10.68 18.20
N ARG A 488 0.44 -11.85 18.52
CA ARG A 488 -0.40 -12.69 17.66
C ARG A 488 -1.73 -12.00 17.34
N ALA A 489 -1.69 -10.70 17.05
CA ALA A 489 -2.79 -9.97 16.45
C ALA A 489 -2.50 -9.96 14.95
N ARG A 490 -3.44 -10.45 14.12
CA ARG A 490 -3.42 -10.17 12.68
C ARG A 490 -3.40 -8.64 12.55
N ALA A 491 -2.23 -8.04 12.34
CA ALA A 491 -2.16 -6.65 11.98
C ALA A 491 -2.89 -6.52 10.65
N HIS A 492 -4.05 -5.88 10.67
CA HIS A 492 -4.80 -5.60 9.46
C HIS A 492 -3.94 -4.66 8.61
N SER A 493 -3.69 -5.04 7.35
CA SER A 493 -2.92 -4.21 6.43
C SER A 493 -3.59 -2.85 6.25
N THR A 494 -2.81 -1.78 6.47
CA THR A 494 -3.28 -0.40 6.34
C THR A 494 -3.70 -0.11 4.89
N THR A 495 -2.92 -0.60 3.92
CA THR A 495 -3.19 -0.40 2.50
C THR A 495 -4.38 -1.23 2.01
N TYR A 496 -4.57 -2.48 2.46
CA TYR A 496 -5.79 -3.25 2.13
C TYR A 496 -7.05 -2.65 2.74
N ALA A 497 -6.97 -2.10 3.96
CA ALA A 497 -8.06 -1.33 4.54
C ALA A 497 -8.40 -0.10 3.69
N ALA A 498 -7.42 0.46 2.98
CA ALA A 498 -7.61 1.59 2.07
C ALA A 498 -8.27 1.22 0.72
N ILE A 499 -8.23 -0.06 0.29
CA ILE A 499 -8.84 -0.53 -0.98
C ILE A 499 -10.36 -0.55 -0.90
N ASN A 500 -10.93 -0.84 0.28
CA ASN A 500 -12.38 -0.81 0.44
C ASN A 500 -12.84 0.62 0.60
N LYS A 501 -13.99 0.93 -0.01
CA LYS A 501 -14.62 2.23 0.16
C LYS A 501 -14.82 2.43 1.66
N PRO A 502 -14.29 3.52 2.26
CA PRO A 502 -14.39 3.72 3.69
C PRO A 502 -15.87 3.63 4.08
N HIS A 503 -16.17 2.62 4.89
CA HIS A 503 -17.49 2.41 5.46
C HIS A 503 -17.63 3.26 6.72
N LEU A 504 -18.87 3.65 6.97
CA LEU A 504 -19.34 4.59 8.00
C LEU A 504 -18.79 4.33 9.39
#